data_AF-U2DJ92-F1
#
_entry.id   AF-U2DJ92-F1
#
_cell.length_a   1.000
_cell.length_b   1.000
_cell.length_c   1.000
_cell.angle_alpha   90.00
_cell.angle_beta   90.00
_cell.angle_gamma   90.00
#
_symmetry.space_group_name_H-M   'P 1'
#
loop_
_entity.id
_entity.type
_entity.pdbx_description
1 polymer ?
#
loop_
_entity_poly.entity_id
_entity_poly.type
_entity_poly.pdbx_seq_one_letter_code
_entity_poly.pdbx_strand_id
1 'polypeptide(L)' 'MMKFIARKPVVKTRVYKRYGLVCVEYKPCYCPRCRNILNAGPNYQPKYCSECGQKIDFSEVKWEEERILEHAERSLTNE' A
#
# COMPACT_ATOMS: atom_id res chain seq x y z
N MET A 1 -9.07 -8.76 -21.76
CA MET A 1 -8.12 -9.09 -20.67
C MET A 1 -8.82 -9.96 -19.63
N MET A 2 -8.42 -11.23 -19.50
CA MET A 2 -9.07 -12.24 -18.65
C MET A 2 -8.84 -11.96 -17.15
N LYS A 3 -9.92 -11.96 -16.35
CA LYS A 3 -9.89 -11.70 -14.89
C LYS A 3 -9.40 -12.89 -14.06
N PHE A 4 -9.49 -14.10 -14.62
CA PHE A 4 -9.22 -15.38 -13.93
C PHE A 4 -7.73 -15.77 -13.90
N ILE A 5 -6.91 -15.16 -14.75
CA ILE A 5 -5.45 -15.34 -14.72
C ILE A 5 -4.92 -14.52 -13.54
N ALA A 6 -4.25 -15.17 -12.59
CA ALA A 6 -3.65 -14.49 -11.46
C ALA A 6 -2.52 -13.57 -11.93
N ARG A 7 -2.49 -12.33 -11.42
CA ARG A 7 -1.49 -11.33 -11.79
C ARG A 7 -0.85 -10.75 -10.53
N LYS A 8 0.45 -10.46 -10.63
CA LYS A 8 1.18 -9.79 -9.55
C LYS A 8 0.60 -8.38 -9.33
N PRO A 9 0.44 -7.96 -8.07
CA PRO A 9 0.04 -6.59 -7.77
C PRO A 9 1.17 -5.63 -8.14
N VAL A 10 0.83 -4.35 -8.26
CA VAL A 10 1.84 -3.30 -8.37
C VAL A 10 2.12 -2.73 -7.00
N VAL A 11 3.37 -2.81 -6.56
CA VAL A 11 3.82 -2.23 -5.30
C VAL A 11 4.38 -0.85 -5.58
N LYS A 12 4.03 0.15 -4.76
CA LYS A 12 4.63 1.49 -4.82
C LYS A 12 5.01 1.95 -3.44
N THR A 13 6.03 2.80 -3.35
CA THR A 13 6.32 3.55 -2.14
C THR A 13 5.37 4.73 -2.01
N ARG A 14 4.83 4.93 -0.81
CA ARG A 14 3.96 6.04 -0.44
C ARG A 14 4.34 6.54 0.94
N VAL A 15 4.05 7.81 1.20
CA VAL A 15 4.24 8.44 2.51
C VAL A 15 2.89 8.99 2.94
N TYR A 16 2.53 8.77 4.20
CA TYR A 16 1.35 9.38 4.82
C TYR A 16 1.74 10.05 6.14
N LYS A 17 0.93 11.02 6.58
CA LYS A 17 1.08 11.64 7.90
C LYS A 17 0.23 10.90 8.92
N ARG A 18 0.88 10.18 9.84
CA ARG A 18 0.23 9.54 10.98
C ARG A 18 0.04 10.57 12.09
N TYR A 19 -1.20 10.70 12.58
CA TYR A 19 -1.60 11.71 13.57
C TYR A 19 -1.26 13.17 13.19
N GLY A 20 -1.10 13.46 11.89
CA GLY A 20 -0.73 14.78 11.39
C GLY A 20 0.73 15.20 11.63
N LEU A 21 1.50 14.42 12.39
CA LEU A 21 2.83 14.78 12.87
C LEU A 21 3.93 13.84 12.38
N VAL A 22 3.66 12.54 12.24
CA VAL A 22 4.70 11.56 11.93
C VAL A 22 4.64 11.19 10.45
N CYS A 23 5.71 11.41 9.71
CA CYS A 23 5.81 10.96 8.31
C CYS A 23 6.15 9.48 8.30
N VAL A 24 5.25 8.67 7.74
CA VAL A 24 5.38 7.22 7.67
C VAL A 24 5.43 6.78 6.22
N GLU A 25 6.53 6.14 5.83
CA GLU A 25 6.68 5.44 4.56
C GLU A 25 6.09 4.04 4.64
N TYR A 26 5.32 3.66 3.63
CA TYR A 26 4.73 2.34 3.50
C TYR A 26 4.64 1.93 2.03
N LYS A 27 4.44 0.63 1.77
CA LYS A 27 4.43 0.04 0.43
C LYS A 27 3.08 -0.63 0.10
N PRO A 28 2.04 0.14 -0.27
CA PRO A 28 0.75 -0.45 -0.61
C PRO A 28 0.81 -1.25 -1.92
N CYS A 29 0.00 -2.30 -1.97
CA CYS A 29 -0.25 -3.09 -3.17
C CYS A 29 -1.48 -2.59 -3.93
N TYR A 30 -1.36 -2.47 -5.25
CA TYR A 30 -2.42 -2.01 -6.14
C TYR A 30 -2.82 -3.10 -7.14
N CYS A 31 -4.10 -3.12 -7.51
CA CYS A 31 -4.60 -3.99 -8.56
C CYS A 31 -3.86 -3.68 -9.87
N PRO A 32 -3.32 -4.70 -10.59
CA PRO A 32 -2.62 -4.48 -11.85
C PRO A 32 -3.56 -4.03 -12.98
N ARG A 33 -4.88 -4.23 -12.81
CA ARG A 33 -5.90 -3.87 -13.80
C ARG A 33 -6.51 -2.49 -13.54
N CYS A 34 -7.18 -2.31 -12.41
CA CYS A 34 -7.92 -1.08 -12.12
C CYS A 34 -7.15 -0.08 -11.24
N ARG A 35 -5.95 -0.43 -10.78
CA ARG A 35 -5.10 0.40 -9.91
C ARG A 35 -5.71 0.75 -8.54
N ASN A 36 -6.84 0.18 -8.14
CA ASN A 36 -7.35 0.32 -6.78
C ASN A 36 -6.45 -0.39 -5.75
N ILE A 37 -6.40 0.17 -4.54
CA ILE A 37 -5.63 -0.39 -3.42
C ILE A 37 -6.23 -1.75 -3.03
N LEU A 38 -5.38 -2.74 -2.80
CA LEU A 38 -5.82 -4.11 -2.48
C LEU A 38 -5.98 -4.35 -0.98
N ASN A 39 -5.59 -3.39 -0.12
CA ASN A 39 -5.61 -3.51 1.35
C ASN A 39 -4.99 -4.82 1.84
N ALA A 40 -3.89 -5.22 1.20
CA ALA A 40 -3.19 -6.47 1.47
C ALA A 40 -1.99 -6.22 2.39
N GLY A 41 -1.66 -7.22 3.20
CA GLY A 41 -0.55 -7.24 4.13
C GLY A 41 -0.01 -8.66 4.33
N PRO A 42 1.07 -8.84 5.10
CA PRO A 42 1.65 -10.16 5.37
C PRO A 42 0.63 -11.14 5.96
N ASN A 43 -0.29 -10.64 6.80
CA ASN A 43 -1.33 -11.43 7.47
C ASN A 43 -2.64 -11.54 6.68
N TYR A 44 -2.77 -10.82 5.56
CA TYR A 44 -4.00 -10.84 4.76
C TYR A 44 -3.70 -10.57 3.28
N GLN A 45 -3.89 -11.59 2.44
CA GLN A 45 -3.62 -11.54 1.00
C GLN A 45 -4.89 -11.92 0.22
N PRO A 46 -5.68 -10.95 -0.25
CA PRO A 46 -6.94 -11.23 -0.93
C PRO A 46 -6.71 -11.91 -2.28
N LYS A 47 -7.38 -13.05 -2.52
CA LYS A 47 -7.25 -13.78 -3.79
C LYS A 47 -7.75 -12.99 -5.01
N TYR A 48 -8.64 -12.02 -4.80
CA TYR A 48 -9.26 -11.22 -5.87
C TYR A 48 -9.35 -9.75 -5.45
N CYS A 49 -9.24 -8.86 -6.43
CA CYS A 49 -9.53 -7.43 -6.25
C CYS A 49 -11.04 -7.22 -6.03
N SER A 50 -11.41 -6.54 -4.93
CA SER A 50 -12.81 -6.21 -4.59
C SER A 50 -13.51 -5.42 -5.68
N GLU A 51 -12.77 -4.54 -6.36
CA GLU A 51 -13.35 -3.56 -7.29
C GLU A 51 -13.60 -4.11 -8.69
N CYS A 52 -12.72 -4.98 -9.21
CA CYS A 52 -12.82 -5.44 -10.59
C CYS A 52 -12.83 -6.97 -10.77
N GLY A 53 -12.63 -7.73 -9.68
CA GLY A 53 -12.59 -9.19 -9.67
C GLY A 53 -11.31 -9.80 -10.28
N GLN A 54 -10.26 -9.01 -10.52
CA GLN A 54 -8.98 -9.54 -10.99
C GLN A 54 -8.37 -10.47 -9.94
N LYS A 55 -8.02 -11.70 -10.31
CA LYS A 55 -7.27 -12.63 -9.46
C LYS A 55 -5.86 -12.11 -9.21
N ILE A 56 -5.41 -12.11 -7.96
CA ILE A 56 -4.11 -11.56 -7.54
C ILE A 56 -3.21 -12.68 -7.04
N ASP A 57 -1.93 -12.56 -7.35
CA ASP A 57 -0.87 -13.43 -6.82
C ASP A 57 0.18 -12.58 -6.08
N PHE A 58 0.32 -12.82 -4.78
CA PHE A 58 1.21 -12.09 -3.88
C PHE A 58 2.55 -12.81 -3.61
N SER A 59 2.81 -13.96 -4.25
CA SER A 59 4.00 -14.78 -3.96
C SER A 59 5.35 -14.08 -4.11
N GLU A 60 5.43 -13.00 -4.89
CA GLU A 60 6.65 -12.20 -5.10
C GLU A 60 6.65 -10.89 -4.31
N VAL A 61 5.61 -10.61 -3.53
CA VAL A 61 5.54 -9.38 -2.73
C VAL A 61 6.39 -9.55 -1.49
N LYS A 62 7.42 -8.70 -1.38
CA LYS A 62 8.18 -8.54 -0.14
C LYS A 62 7.42 -7.59 0.79
N TRP A 63 6.93 -8.13 1.90
CA TRP A 63 6.29 -7.34 2.94
C TRP A 63 7.37 -6.73 3.82
N GLU A 64 7.43 -5.41 3.81
CA GLU A 64 8.30 -4.62 4.66
C GLU A 64 7.45 -3.86 5.67
N GLU A 65 7.98 -3.69 6.87
CA GLU A 65 7.33 -2.87 7.89
C GLU A 65 7.30 -1.40 7.46
N GLU A 66 6.32 -0.67 8.00
CA GLU A 66 6.26 0.77 7.83
C GLU A 66 7.52 1.43 8.43
N ARG A 67 8.10 2.38 7.70
CA ARG A 67 9.28 3.11 8.15
C ARG A 67 8.89 4.53 8.57
N ILE A 68 9.22 4.88 9.80
CA ILE A 68 9.10 6.27 10.27
C ILE A 68 10.25 7.05 9.63
N LEU A 69 9.91 8.06 8.84
CA LEU A 69 10.90 8.93 8.19
C LEU A 69 11.34 10.04 9.14
N GLU A 70 10.41 10.87 9.62
CA GLU A 70 10.69 12.02 10.49
C GLU A 70 9.45 12.38 11.34
N HIS A 71 9.67 13.00 12.50
CA HIS A 71 8.65 13.75 13.21
C HIS A 71 8.61 15.15 12.58
N ALA A 72 7.47 15.57 12.04
CA ALA A 72 7.29 16.94 11.58
C ALA A 72 7.50 17.85 12.80
N GLU A 73 8.59 18.61 12.79
CA GLU A 73 8.87 19.59 13.82
C GLU A 73 7.68 20.54 13.92
N ARG A 74 7.12 20.68 15.12
CA ARG A 74 6.26 21.82 15.45
C ARG A 74 7.16 23.05 15.33
N SER A 75 7.09 23.76 14.20
CA SER A 75 7.50 25.16 14.16
C SER A 75 6.55 25.93 15.08
N LEU A 76 6.89 26.00 16.37
CA LEU A 76 6.35 27.01 17.27
C LEU A 76 7.02 28.33 16.90
N THR A 77 6.66 28.90 15.75
CA THR A 77 6.82 30.34 15.55
C THR A 77 5.74 31.00 16.39
N ASN A 78 6.07 31.26 17.65
CA ASN A 78 5.31 32.20 18.47
C ASN A 78 5.60 33.59 17.91
N GLU A 79 4.56 34.20 17.34
CA GLU A 79 4.45 35.63 17.02
C GLU A 79 4.29 36.45 18.30
#